data_AF-A0A812XY67-F1
#
_entry.id   AF-A0A812XY67-F1
#
_cell.length_a   1.000
_cell.length_b   1.000
_cell.length_c   1.000
_cell.angle_alpha   90.00
_cell.angle_beta   90.00
_cell.angle_gamma   90.00
#
_symmetry.space_group_name_H-M   'P 1'
#
loop_
_entity.id
_entity.type
_entity.pdbx_description
1 polymer ?
#
loop_
_entity_poly.entity_id
_entity_poly.type
_entity_poly.pdbx_seq_one_letter_code
_entity_poly.pdbx_strand_id
1 'polypeptide(L)'
;MAAGEMDDPQPLPEPSTASSLSGADVYPEDKRPGDCCFSCGGGDTLGLRQWFGAALAVLFGIGFAVGETKTNLPEAQYRTLAVTSVVATLWICEVLPIPITGMLVGPLLYLSGVCSLEDALSPYMSNLTLVLFGSSMIALAMERHGLDFRFADAVASCRWVGKSPTRLRGAIMVAGCLLSMWITNTGATYILTPIVMRSMGATRGRPLHSIRAQQTLTGSLLSVAYACNCGGMGTMVGTPSNLVVTRYLAEEGVHIGFVSWLTFGVPAALLVTAVCYGSLFLCYRPQTAANVEVLHSSHPVAWTRGEKAVLGSFLLTLGLWIIPSIYSLAGGPGHQ
;
A
#
# COMPACT_ATOMS: atom_id res chain seq x y z
N MET A 1 -61.29 19.94 33.89
CA MET A 1 -60.09 20.56 33.30
C MET A 1 -58.90 19.77 33.81
N ALA A 2 -58.32 18.95 32.94
CA ALA A 2 -57.42 17.86 33.29
C ALA A 2 -56.06 18.36 33.81
N ALA A 3 -55.52 17.64 34.80
CA ALA A 3 -54.17 17.80 35.31
C ALA A 3 -53.15 17.31 34.26
N GLY A 4 -52.11 18.09 34.01
CA GLY A 4 -51.01 17.72 33.11
C GLY A 4 -49.99 16.84 33.84
N GLU A 5 -49.74 15.65 33.29
CA GLU A 5 -48.62 14.78 33.66
C GLU A 5 -47.29 15.42 33.23
N MET A 6 -46.35 15.50 34.17
CA MET A 6 -44.93 15.73 33.88
C MET A 6 -44.33 14.40 33.41
N ASP A 7 -43.86 14.38 32.17
CA ASP A 7 -43.09 13.25 31.61
C ASP A 7 -41.75 13.14 32.33
N ASP A 8 -41.51 11.98 32.96
CA ASP A 8 -40.22 11.60 33.54
C ASP A 8 -39.15 11.45 32.44
N PRO A 9 -37.88 11.85 32.67
CA PRO A 9 -36.83 11.65 31.70
C PRO A 9 -36.54 10.15 31.51
N GLN A 10 -36.80 9.66 30.30
CA GLN A 10 -36.49 8.30 29.85
C GLN A 10 -35.02 7.94 30.18
N PRO A 11 -34.74 6.77 30.78
CA PRO A 11 -33.37 6.33 31.03
C PRO A 11 -32.64 6.07 29.71
N LEU A 12 -31.39 6.53 29.62
CA LEU A 12 -30.52 6.29 28.48
C LEU A 12 -30.42 4.78 28.21
N PRO A 13 -30.46 4.33 26.94
CA PRO A 13 -30.33 2.92 26.62
C PRO A 13 -28.97 2.41 27.12
N GLU A 14 -29.00 1.28 27.86
CA GLU A 14 -27.81 0.56 28.28
C GLU A 14 -26.91 0.26 27.08
N PRO A 15 -25.57 0.23 27.27
CA PRO A 15 -24.66 -0.07 26.18
C PRO A 15 -24.92 -1.50 25.72
N SER A 16 -25.61 -1.64 24.60
CA SER A 16 -25.70 -2.91 23.90
C SER A 16 -24.27 -3.40 23.66
N THR A 17 -24.03 -4.63 24.09
CA THR A 17 -22.79 -5.38 23.91
C THR A 17 -22.14 -5.02 22.59
N ALA A 18 -20.97 -4.37 22.66
CA ALA A 18 -20.14 -4.10 21.49
C ALA A 18 -19.99 -5.41 20.72
N SER A 19 -20.64 -5.49 19.55
CA SER A 19 -20.57 -6.68 18.73
C SER A 19 -19.09 -6.91 18.37
N SER A 20 -18.58 -8.02 18.87
CA SER A 20 -17.21 -8.49 18.67
C SER A 20 -17.02 -8.79 17.20
N LEU A 21 -16.48 -7.83 16.46
CA LEU A 21 -16.14 -8.05 15.07
C LEU A 21 -14.89 -8.94 15.04
N SER A 22 -15.01 -10.14 14.45
CA SER A 22 -13.92 -11.09 14.24
C SER A 22 -13.12 -10.70 12.99
N GLY A 23 -12.01 -11.38 12.70
CA GLY A 23 -11.30 -11.20 11.42
C GLY A 23 -12.21 -11.32 10.18
N ALA A 24 -13.34 -12.05 10.28
CA ALA A 24 -14.35 -12.16 9.22
C ALA A 24 -15.14 -10.87 8.94
N ASP A 25 -15.12 -9.88 9.84
CA ASP A 25 -15.75 -8.57 9.61
C ASP A 25 -14.80 -7.57 8.93
N VAL A 26 -13.49 -7.84 9.00
CA VAL A 26 -12.46 -7.15 8.21
C VAL A 26 -12.37 -7.76 6.81
N TYR A 27 -12.53 -9.09 6.72
CA TYR A 27 -12.61 -9.85 5.47
C TYR A 27 -14.00 -10.49 5.33
N PRO A 28 -15.01 -9.77 4.83
CA PRO A 28 -16.32 -10.37 4.59
C PRO A 28 -16.17 -11.57 3.65
N GLU A 29 -16.43 -12.79 4.15
CA GLU A 29 -16.34 -14.05 3.38
C GLU A 29 -17.18 -14.02 2.10
N ASP A 30 -18.16 -13.12 2.03
CA ASP A 30 -19.12 -12.98 0.92
C ASP A 30 -18.63 -12.15 -0.27
N LYS A 31 -17.40 -11.60 -0.24
CA LYS A 31 -16.80 -11.00 -1.44
C LYS A 31 -15.95 -12.03 -2.16
N ARG A 32 -16.45 -12.53 -3.28
CA ARG A 32 -15.68 -13.40 -4.18
C ARG A 32 -14.45 -12.62 -4.64
N PRO A 33 -13.33 -13.28 -4.99
CA PRO A 33 -12.15 -12.60 -5.55
C PRO A 33 -12.38 -11.84 -6.88
N GLY A 34 -13.63 -11.75 -7.37
CA GLY A 34 -14.07 -10.88 -8.46
C GLY A 34 -14.90 -9.65 -8.02
N ASP A 35 -15.28 -9.53 -6.74
CA ASP A 35 -16.04 -8.38 -6.20
C ASP A 35 -15.13 -7.25 -5.71
N CYS A 36 -13.81 -7.44 -5.76
CA CYS A 36 -12.82 -6.37 -5.89
C CYS A 36 -12.90 -5.79 -7.31
N CYS A 37 -14.11 -5.42 -7.75
CA CYS A 37 -14.23 -4.44 -8.80
C CYS A 37 -13.42 -3.23 -8.34
N PHE A 38 -12.35 -2.93 -9.08
CA PHE A 38 -11.96 -1.56 -9.31
C PHE A 38 -13.24 -0.74 -9.28
N SER A 39 -13.37 0.16 -8.31
CA SER A 39 -14.51 1.05 -8.26
C SER A 39 -14.42 1.91 -9.51
N CYS A 40 -14.98 1.42 -10.62
CA CYS A 40 -15.62 2.23 -11.62
C CYS A 40 -16.72 2.95 -10.85
N GLY A 41 -16.36 4.10 -10.28
CA GLY A 41 -17.33 5.04 -9.74
C GLY A 41 -18.39 5.24 -10.81
N GLY A 42 -19.64 5.02 -10.43
CA GLY A 42 -20.79 5.16 -11.32
C GLY A 42 -20.78 6.50 -12.04
N GLY A 43 -20.87 6.41 -13.36
CA GLY A 43 -20.80 7.51 -14.32
C GLY A 43 -19.98 7.04 -15.51
N ASP A 44 -20.64 6.53 -16.55
CA ASP A 44 -20.02 6.06 -17.81
C ASP A 44 -19.35 7.18 -18.64
N THR A 45 -18.94 8.28 -17.99
CA THR A 45 -18.36 9.46 -18.61
C THR A 45 -16.98 9.73 -18.04
N LEU A 46 -15.99 9.84 -18.92
CA LEU A 46 -14.64 10.26 -18.58
C LEU A 46 -14.67 11.59 -17.82
N GLY A 47 -13.93 11.70 -16.72
CA GLY A 47 -13.79 12.95 -15.98
C GLY A 47 -13.04 14.01 -16.80
N LEU A 48 -13.17 15.29 -16.44
CA LEU A 48 -12.49 16.39 -17.16
C LEU A 48 -10.96 16.18 -17.28
N ARG A 49 -10.32 15.64 -16.23
CA ARG A 49 -8.89 15.27 -16.23
C ARG A 49 -8.58 14.23 -17.32
N GLN A 50 -9.44 13.23 -17.46
CA GLN A 50 -9.24 12.14 -18.40
C GLN A 50 -9.52 12.58 -19.84
N TRP A 51 -10.54 13.42 -20.06
CA TRP A 51 -10.78 14.05 -21.36
C TRP A 51 -9.62 14.93 -21.81
N PHE A 52 -9.12 15.78 -20.91
CA PHE A 52 -7.94 16.61 -21.17
C PHE A 52 -6.72 15.75 -21.50
N GLY A 53 -6.49 14.68 -20.73
CA GLY A 53 -5.43 13.72 -20.99
C GLY A 53 -5.56 12.99 -22.33
N ALA A 54 -6.77 12.57 -22.69
CA ALA A 54 -7.03 11.91 -23.96
C ALA A 54 -6.75 12.84 -25.14
N ALA A 55 -7.23 14.08 -25.07
CA ALA A 55 -6.94 15.10 -26.07
C ALA A 55 -5.44 15.37 -26.17
N LEU A 56 -4.74 15.51 -25.04
CA LEU A 56 -3.29 15.75 -25.01
C LEU A 56 -2.50 14.57 -25.57
N ALA A 57 -2.91 13.32 -25.28
CA ALA A 57 -2.28 12.12 -25.83
C ALA A 57 -2.45 12.06 -27.35
N VAL A 58 -3.63 12.39 -27.89
CA VAL A 58 -3.88 12.49 -29.33
C VAL A 58 -3.04 13.62 -29.95
N LEU A 59 -2.98 14.78 -29.30
CA LEU A 59 -2.16 15.91 -29.75
C LEU A 59 -0.67 15.55 -29.80
N PHE A 60 -0.15 14.83 -28.80
CA PHE A 60 1.21 14.31 -28.86
C PHE A 60 1.36 13.33 -30.02
N GLY A 61 0.48 12.34 -30.15
CA GLY A 61 0.55 11.36 -31.25
C GLY A 61 0.57 12.02 -32.64
N ILE A 62 -0.31 12.99 -32.89
CA ILE A 62 -0.37 13.75 -34.15
C ILE A 62 0.85 14.66 -34.29
N GLY A 63 1.23 15.37 -33.23
CA GLY A 63 2.37 16.29 -33.24
C GLY A 63 3.68 15.57 -33.56
N PHE A 64 3.87 14.36 -33.03
CA PHE A 64 5.01 13.52 -33.36
C PHE A 64 4.93 12.97 -34.80
N ALA A 65 3.76 12.51 -35.26
CA ALA A 65 3.60 12.07 -36.65
C ALA A 65 3.91 13.18 -37.69
N VAL A 66 3.59 14.44 -37.38
CA VAL A 66 3.85 15.58 -38.27
C VAL A 66 5.29 16.10 -38.13
N GLY A 67 5.89 15.98 -36.94
CA GLY A 67 7.20 16.53 -36.60
C GLY A 67 8.40 15.66 -36.96
N GLU A 68 8.19 14.41 -37.40
CA GLU A 68 9.23 13.42 -37.72
C GLU A 68 10.29 13.95 -38.71
N THR A 69 9.89 14.88 -39.59
CA THR A 69 10.76 15.48 -40.62
C THR A 69 11.61 16.67 -40.15
N LYS A 70 11.39 17.20 -38.94
CA LYS A 70 11.98 18.48 -38.48
C LYS A 70 13.01 18.36 -37.35
N THR A 71 13.35 17.15 -36.92
CA THR A 71 14.29 16.94 -35.81
C THR A 71 15.58 16.28 -36.26
N ASN A 72 16.70 16.59 -35.60
CA ASN A 72 18.01 15.98 -35.83
C ASN A 72 18.17 14.61 -35.14
N LEU A 73 17.08 14.00 -34.67
CA LEU A 73 17.13 12.74 -33.93
C LEU A 73 17.04 11.55 -34.90
N PRO A 74 17.74 10.44 -34.62
CA PRO A 74 17.48 9.18 -35.29
C PRO A 74 16.01 8.76 -35.15
N GLU A 75 15.45 8.20 -36.23
CA GLU A 75 14.03 7.85 -36.35
C GLU A 75 13.52 7.00 -35.17
N ALA A 76 14.28 5.98 -34.77
CA ALA A 76 13.93 5.13 -33.63
C ALA A 76 13.85 5.89 -32.30
N GLN A 77 14.75 6.85 -32.06
CA GLN A 77 14.75 7.66 -30.83
C GLN A 77 13.55 8.61 -30.80
N TYR A 78 13.23 9.22 -31.94
CA TYR A 78 12.09 10.12 -32.08
C TYR A 78 10.77 9.38 -31.83
N ARG A 79 10.59 8.19 -32.42
CA ARG A 79 9.40 7.36 -32.23
C ARG A 79 9.27 6.83 -30.80
N THR A 80 10.39 6.47 -30.18
CA THR A 80 10.41 6.09 -28.75
C THR A 80 9.94 7.24 -27.87
N LEU A 81 10.41 8.46 -28.12
CA LEU A 81 9.98 9.66 -27.39
C LEU A 81 8.49 9.95 -27.61
N ALA A 82 7.98 9.75 -28.82
CA ALA A 82 6.57 9.92 -29.14
C ALA A 82 5.70 8.95 -28.33
N VAL A 83 6.00 7.66 -28.38
CA VAL A 83 5.28 6.63 -27.61
C VAL A 83 5.37 6.92 -26.12
N THR A 84 6.56 7.27 -25.62
CA THR A 84 6.77 7.61 -24.20
C THR A 84 5.91 8.79 -23.77
N SER A 85 5.82 9.85 -24.59
CA SER A 85 5.03 11.04 -24.28
C SER A 85 3.53 10.76 -24.24
N VAL A 86 3.05 9.92 -25.17
CA VAL A 86 1.65 9.45 -25.19
C VAL A 86 1.35 8.62 -23.95
N VAL A 87 2.16 7.59 -23.68
CA VAL A 87 1.97 6.69 -22.53
C VAL A 87 2.07 7.45 -21.20
N ALA A 88 3.05 8.35 -21.05
CA ALA A 88 3.19 9.17 -19.86
C ALA A 88 1.95 10.05 -19.62
N THR A 89 1.39 10.63 -20.68
CA THR A 89 0.14 11.40 -20.60
C THR A 89 -1.03 10.52 -20.17
N LEU A 90 -1.16 9.32 -20.74
CA LEU A 90 -2.19 8.36 -20.36
C LEU A 90 -2.09 7.94 -18.89
N TRP A 91 -0.87 7.75 -18.36
CA TRP A 91 -0.63 7.42 -16.94
C TRP A 91 -0.90 8.61 -16.01
N ILE A 92 -0.38 9.81 -16.31
CA ILE A 92 -0.54 11.00 -15.46
C ILE A 92 -2.00 11.43 -15.37
N CYS A 93 -2.72 11.40 -16.50
CA CYS A 93 -4.12 11.76 -16.55
C CYS A 93 -5.07 10.60 -16.21
N GLU A 94 -4.53 9.38 -16.04
CA GLU A 94 -5.26 8.14 -15.80
C GLU A 94 -6.46 7.99 -16.75
N VAL A 95 -6.22 8.24 -18.04
CA VAL A 95 -7.26 8.15 -19.09
C VAL A 95 -7.79 6.72 -19.19
N LEU A 96 -6.88 5.76 -19.05
CA LEU A 96 -7.16 4.34 -18.92
C LEU A 96 -6.58 3.83 -17.60
N PRO A 97 -7.10 2.74 -17.02
CA PRO A 97 -6.48 2.06 -15.90
C PRO A 97 -5.00 1.80 -16.14
N ILE A 98 -4.15 2.07 -15.14
CA ILE A 98 -2.68 1.92 -15.23
C ILE A 98 -2.23 0.58 -15.86
N PRO A 99 -2.83 -0.59 -15.53
CA PRO A 99 -2.46 -1.86 -16.15
C PRO A 99 -2.74 -1.91 -17.65
N ILE A 100 -3.88 -1.34 -18.11
CA ILE A 100 -4.24 -1.30 -19.52
C ILE A 100 -3.24 -0.45 -20.29
N THR A 101 -2.93 0.76 -19.79
CA THR A 101 -1.90 1.61 -20.38
C THR A 101 -0.53 0.93 -20.40
N GLY A 102 -0.17 0.20 -19.34
CA GLY A 102 1.05 -0.58 -19.28
C GLY A 102 1.11 -1.67 -20.36
N MET A 103 0.01 -2.38 -20.60
CA MET A 103 -0.08 -3.40 -21.66
C MET A 103 -0.03 -2.82 -23.08
N LEU A 104 -0.35 -1.54 -23.26
CA LEU A 104 -0.27 -0.87 -24.57
C LEU A 104 1.16 -0.50 -24.96
N VAL A 105 2.10 -0.39 -24.01
CA VAL A 105 3.48 0.07 -24.28
C VAL A 105 4.16 -0.80 -25.35
N GLY A 106 4.21 -2.11 -25.13
CA GLY A 106 4.83 -3.05 -26.08
C GLY A 106 4.23 -2.98 -27.49
N PRO A 107 2.90 -3.14 -27.65
CA PRO A 107 2.23 -2.98 -28.94
C PRO A 107 2.50 -1.63 -29.62
N LEU A 108 2.50 -0.52 -28.89
CA LEU A 108 2.79 0.81 -29.45
C LEU A 108 4.25 0.93 -29.95
N LEU A 109 5.21 0.36 -29.22
CA LEU A 109 6.62 0.32 -29.64
C LEU A 109 6.82 -0.55 -30.89
N TYR A 110 6.16 -1.71 -30.95
CA TYR A 110 6.22 -2.58 -32.13
C TYR A 110 5.56 -1.94 -33.35
N LEU A 111 4.34 -1.39 -33.21
CA LEU A 111 3.59 -0.77 -34.31
C LEU A 111 4.25 0.52 -34.82
N SER A 112 5.01 1.22 -33.98
CA SER A 112 5.83 2.36 -34.41
C SER A 112 7.16 1.93 -35.07
N GLY A 113 7.47 0.64 -35.11
CA GLY A 113 8.70 0.12 -35.72
C GLY A 113 9.96 0.45 -34.93
N VAL A 114 9.84 0.68 -33.61
CA VAL A 114 10.99 0.96 -32.72
C VAL A 114 11.78 -0.31 -32.44
N CYS A 115 11.09 -1.43 -32.21
CA CYS A 115 11.71 -2.70 -31.85
C CYS A 115 10.91 -3.90 -32.40
N SER A 116 11.51 -5.09 -32.35
CA SER A 116 10.85 -6.33 -32.73
C SER A 116 9.73 -6.68 -31.76
N LEU A 117 8.81 -7.57 -32.17
CA LEU A 117 7.73 -8.04 -31.28
C LEU A 117 8.29 -8.75 -30.03
N GLU A 118 9.37 -9.50 -30.20
CA GLU A 118 10.05 -10.20 -29.10
C GLU A 118 10.63 -9.20 -28.08
N ASP A 119 11.34 -8.18 -28.56
CA ASP A 119 11.89 -7.13 -27.70
C ASP A 119 10.80 -6.32 -27.00
N ALA A 120 9.68 -6.07 -27.69
CA ALA A 120 8.54 -5.34 -27.14
C ALA A 120 7.80 -6.13 -26.04
N LEU A 121 7.79 -7.47 -26.11
CA LEU A 121 7.04 -8.33 -25.19
C LEU A 121 7.88 -8.97 -24.08
N SER A 122 9.19 -9.15 -24.30
CA SER A 122 10.10 -9.76 -23.31
C SER A 122 10.05 -9.13 -21.91
N PRO A 123 9.86 -7.79 -21.73
CA PRO A 123 9.84 -7.19 -20.40
C PRO A 123 8.64 -7.62 -19.54
N TYR A 124 7.53 -8.03 -20.15
CA TYR A 124 6.34 -8.44 -19.40
C TYR A 124 6.57 -9.70 -18.58
N MET A 125 7.46 -10.59 -19.02
CA MET A 125 7.80 -11.84 -18.32
C MET A 125 9.24 -11.83 -17.82
N SER A 126 9.72 -10.66 -17.38
CA SER A 126 11.02 -10.56 -16.72
C SER A 126 11.02 -11.26 -15.35
N ASN A 127 12.22 -11.66 -14.88
CA ASN A 127 12.42 -12.18 -13.52
C ASN A 127 11.83 -11.24 -12.45
N LEU A 128 11.90 -9.93 -12.70
CA LEU A 128 11.33 -8.91 -11.83
C LEU A 128 9.81 -9.04 -11.68
N THR A 129 9.11 -9.19 -12.81
CA THR A 129 7.66 -9.37 -12.83
C THR A 129 7.27 -10.66 -12.10
N LEU A 130 8.03 -11.74 -12.28
CA LEU A 130 7.78 -13.02 -11.59
C LEU A 130 7.98 -12.91 -10.08
N VAL A 131 9.01 -12.19 -9.62
CA VAL A 131 9.23 -11.91 -8.19
C VAL A 131 8.10 -11.08 -7.60
N LEU A 132 7.67 -10.02 -8.30
CA LEU A 132 6.52 -9.19 -7.89
C LEU A 132 5.22 -9.99 -7.80
N PHE A 133 4.99 -10.88 -8.77
CA PHE A 133 3.82 -11.74 -8.77
C PHE A 133 3.84 -12.71 -7.58
N GLY A 134 4.96 -13.40 -7.36
CA GLY A 134 5.13 -14.34 -6.25
C GLY A 134 5.00 -13.67 -4.87
N SER A 135 5.63 -12.50 -4.68
CA SER A 135 5.51 -11.76 -3.41
C SER A 135 4.08 -11.27 -3.16
N SER A 136 3.39 -10.82 -4.21
CA SER A 136 1.97 -10.42 -4.11
C SER A 136 1.07 -11.59 -3.74
N MET A 137 1.34 -12.80 -4.22
CA MET A 137 0.58 -14.00 -3.82
C MET A 137 0.79 -14.35 -2.34
N ILE A 138 2.02 -14.22 -1.83
CA ILE A 138 2.30 -14.43 -0.40
C ILE A 138 1.56 -13.38 0.44
N ALA A 139 1.62 -12.11 0.04
CA ALA A 139 0.90 -11.03 0.72
C ALA A 139 -0.63 -11.29 0.74
N LEU A 140 -1.21 -11.69 -0.40
CA LEU A 140 -2.63 -12.04 -0.49
C LEU A 140 -2.98 -13.24 0.39
N ALA A 141 -2.10 -14.23 0.52
CA ALA A 141 -2.31 -15.36 1.41
C ALA A 141 -2.30 -14.94 2.89
N MET A 142 -1.43 -14.01 3.28
CA MET A 142 -1.43 -13.43 4.64
C MET A 142 -2.75 -12.73 4.94
N GLU A 143 -3.22 -11.92 3.99
CA GLU A 143 -4.48 -11.19 4.06
C GLU A 143 -5.67 -12.14 4.20
N ARG A 144 -5.75 -13.15 3.32
CA ARG A 144 -6.86 -14.12 3.34
C ARG A 144 -6.95 -14.92 4.65
N HIS A 145 -5.81 -15.17 5.29
CA HIS A 145 -5.75 -15.92 6.55
C HIS A 145 -5.71 -15.03 7.79
N GLY A 146 -5.77 -13.69 7.64
CA GLY A 146 -5.78 -12.72 8.73
C GLY A 146 -4.49 -12.67 9.56
N LEU A 147 -3.38 -13.15 9.01
CA LEU A 147 -2.08 -13.17 9.71
C LEU A 147 -1.54 -11.74 9.91
N ASP A 148 -1.75 -10.91 8.90
CA ASP A 148 -1.43 -9.49 8.86
C ASP A 148 -2.20 -8.67 9.91
N PHE A 149 -3.52 -8.87 10.02
CA PHE A 149 -4.33 -8.25 11.06
C PHE A 149 -3.89 -8.72 12.46
N ARG A 150 -3.59 -10.00 12.64
CA ARG A 150 -3.08 -10.54 13.91
C ARG A 150 -1.79 -9.85 14.37
N PHE A 151 -0.85 -9.61 13.46
CA PHE A 151 0.37 -8.86 13.78
C PHE A 151 0.11 -7.39 14.05
N ALA A 152 -0.75 -6.74 13.26
CA ALA A 152 -1.17 -5.36 13.47
C ALA A 152 -1.76 -5.14 14.87
N ASP A 153 -2.70 -6.01 15.24
CA ASP A 153 -3.41 -6.00 16.52
C ASP A 153 -2.47 -6.31 17.69
N ALA A 154 -1.55 -7.28 17.53
CA ALA A 154 -0.54 -7.59 18.54
C ALA A 154 0.37 -6.39 18.87
N VAL A 155 0.76 -5.61 17.87
CA VAL A 155 1.57 -4.40 18.07
C VAL A 155 0.75 -3.29 18.71
N ALA A 156 -0.49 -3.07 18.24
CA ALA A 156 -1.38 -2.02 18.74
C ALA A 156 -1.88 -2.27 20.19
N SER A 157 -2.07 -3.54 20.58
CA SER A 157 -2.53 -3.96 21.92
C SER A 157 -1.39 -4.15 22.92
N CYS A 158 -0.14 -3.85 22.54
CA CYS A 158 1.01 -4.03 23.42
C CYS A 158 0.86 -3.19 24.72
N ARG A 159 1.28 -3.77 25.86
CA ARG A 159 1.12 -3.17 27.20
C ARG A 159 1.71 -1.76 27.31
N TRP A 160 2.75 -1.46 26.51
CA TRP A 160 3.39 -0.14 26.47
C TRP A 160 2.46 0.95 25.91
N VAL A 161 1.57 0.62 24.98
CA VAL A 161 0.62 1.53 24.36
C VAL A 161 -0.31 2.12 25.42
N GLY A 162 -0.97 1.25 26.19
CA GLY A 162 -1.90 1.63 27.24
C GLY A 162 -2.95 2.64 26.74
N LYS A 163 -3.41 3.54 27.62
CA LYS A 163 -4.47 4.52 27.29
C LYS A 163 -3.96 5.79 26.58
N SER A 164 -2.74 5.80 26.03
CA SER A 164 -2.13 7.02 25.48
C SER A 164 -2.25 7.09 23.95
N PRO A 165 -2.94 8.10 23.39
CA PRO A 165 -3.02 8.27 21.93
C PRO A 165 -1.66 8.48 21.26
N THR A 166 -0.70 9.07 21.98
CA THR A 166 0.67 9.30 21.48
C THR A 166 1.43 8.00 21.27
N ARG A 167 1.31 7.06 22.23
CA ARG A 167 1.96 5.75 22.16
C ARG A 167 1.25 4.85 21.16
N LEU A 168 -0.08 4.94 21.10
CA LEU A 168 -0.89 4.25 20.10
C LEU A 168 -0.45 4.66 18.68
N ARG A 169 -0.31 5.96 18.41
CA ARG A 169 0.21 6.47 17.13
C ARG A 169 1.58 5.88 16.80
N GLY A 170 2.51 5.89 17.76
CA GLY A 170 3.84 5.30 17.57
C GLY A 170 3.79 3.81 17.26
N ALA A 171 2.99 3.04 18.00
CA ALA A 171 2.82 1.61 17.78
C ALA A 171 2.20 1.30 16.40
N ILE A 172 1.20 2.07 15.98
CA ILE A 172 0.61 1.94 14.64
C ILE A 172 1.62 2.28 13.55
N MET A 173 2.47 3.29 13.74
CA MET A 173 3.51 3.61 12.76
C MET A 173 4.55 2.49 12.64
N VAL A 174 4.93 1.88 13.76
CA VAL A 174 5.81 0.68 13.74
C VAL A 174 5.11 -0.48 13.04
N ALA A 175 3.84 -0.76 13.37
CA ALA A 175 3.06 -1.80 12.71
C ALA A 175 2.95 -1.56 11.19
N GLY A 176 2.64 -0.33 10.78
CA GLY A 176 2.55 0.08 9.37
C GLY A 176 3.86 -0.10 8.63
N CYS A 177 4.98 0.30 9.24
CA CYS A 177 6.29 0.10 8.63
C CYS A 177 6.60 -1.39 8.46
N LEU A 178 6.38 -2.21 9.49
CA LEU A 178 6.69 -3.63 9.46
C LEU A 178 5.79 -4.40 8.49
N LEU A 179 4.49 -4.12 8.47
CA LEU A 179 3.56 -4.80 7.56
C LEU A 179 3.84 -4.42 6.10
N SER A 180 4.09 -3.14 5.85
CA SER A 180 4.30 -2.63 4.49
C SER A 180 5.64 -3.01 3.86
N MET A 181 6.57 -3.60 4.65
CA MET A 181 7.75 -4.25 4.11
C MET A 181 7.42 -5.55 3.36
N TRP A 182 6.25 -6.15 3.60
CA TRP A 182 5.91 -7.50 3.10
C TRP A 182 4.60 -7.54 2.33
N ILE A 183 3.71 -6.59 2.62
CA ILE A 183 2.40 -6.43 2.00
C ILE A 183 2.38 -5.08 1.28
N THR A 184 1.44 -4.90 0.35
CA THR A 184 1.26 -3.62 -0.33
C THR A 184 0.95 -2.48 0.66
N ASN A 185 1.50 -1.29 0.40
CA ASN A 185 1.26 -0.09 1.21
C ASN A 185 -0.25 0.19 1.40
N THR A 186 -1.03 -0.05 0.35
CA THR A 186 -2.49 0.08 0.37
C THR A 186 -3.14 -0.96 1.28
N GLY A 187 -2.75 -2.23 1.20
CA GLY A 187 -3.26 -3.30 2.06
C GLY A 187 -2.95 -3.06 3.54
N ALA A 188 -1.70 -2.71 3.87
CA ALA A 188 -1.30 -2.36 5.24
C ALA A 188 -2.13 -1.18 5.80
N THR A 189 -2.39 -0.17 4.97
CA THR A 189 -3.24 0.98 5.35
C THR A 189 -4.67 0.55 5.61
N TYR A 190 -5.24 -0.32 4.77
CA TYR A 190 -6.60 -0.85 4.91
C TYR A 190 -6.79 -1.61 6.23
N ILE A 191 -5.79 -2.39 6.65
CA ILE A 191 -5.82 -3.17 7.90
C ILE A 191 -5.72 -2.26 9.13
N LEU A 192 -4.81 -1.29 9.11
CA LEU A 192 -4.53 -0.44 10.27
C LEU A 192 -5.60 0.63 10.51
N THR A 193 -6.18 1.18 9.44
CA THR A 193 -7.21 2.23 9.52
C THR A 193 -8.37 1.89 10.48
N PRO A 194 -9.06 0.73 10.36
CA PRO A 194 -10.13 0.39 11.28
C PRO A 194 -9.64 0.19 12.73
N ILE A 195 -8.42 -0.31 12.94
CA ILE A 195 -7.82 -0.44 14.29
C ILE A 195 -7.66 0.94 14.92
N VAL A 196 -7.14 1.91 14.17
CA VAL A 196 -6.96 3.31 14.59
C VAL A 196 -8.32 3.94 14.93
N MET A 197 -9.30 3.80 14.05
CA MET A 197 -10.64 4.38 14.23
C MET A 197 -11.33 3.83 15.48
N ARG A 198 -11.30 2.50 15.68
CA ARG A 198 -11.90 1.87 16.86
C ARG A 198 -11.19 2.23 18.16
N SER A 199 -9.86 2.23 18.16
CA SER A 199 -9.06 2.58 19.34
C SER A 199 -9.32 4.02 19.82
N MET A 200 -9.76 4.90 18.93
CA MET A 200 -10.16 6.28 19.25
C MET A 200 -11.68 6.50 19.36
N GLY A 201 -12.48 5.43 19.32
CA GLY A 201 -13.94 5.49 19.46
C GLY A 201 -14.67 6.08 18.25
N ALA A 202 -13.98 6.32 17.13
CA ALA A 202 -14.52 6.89 15.91
C ALA A 202 -15.20 5.81 15.06
N THR A 203 -16.34 5.31 15.53
CA THR A 203 -17.10 4.24 14.86
C THR A 203 -18.36 4.82 14.20
N ARG A 204 -18.90 4.13 13.17
CA ARG A 204 -20.21 4.48 12.59
C ARG A 204 -21.25 4.59 13.72
N GLY A 205 -21.89 5.74 13.86
CA GLY A 205 -22.89 6.03 14.91
C GLY A 205 -22.37 6.76 16.15
N ARG A 206 -21.05 6.93 16.30
CA ARG A 206 -20.43 7.75 17.35
C ARG A 206 -19.43 8.75 16.75
N PRO A 207 -19.90 9.81 16.06
CA PRO A 207 -19.01 10.81 15.52
C PRO A 207 -18.30 11.56 16.65
N LEU A 208 -17.00 11.81 16.49
CA LEU A 208 -16.25 12.64 17.43
C LEU A 208 -16.73 14.08 17.32
N HIS A 209 -17.37 14.60 18.36
CA HIS A 209 -17.92 15.96 18.37
C HIS A 209 -16.87 17.05 18.69
N SER A 210 -15.74 16.69 19.31
CA SER A 210 -14.71 17.68 19.65
C SER A 210 -13.68 17.83 18.51
N ILE A 211 -13.39 19.08 18.14
CA ILE A 211 -12.40 19.43 17.10
C ILE A 211 -11.03 18.81 17.42
N ARG A 212 -10.63 18.80 18.69
CA ARG A 212 -9.34 18.25 19.13
C ARG A 212 -9.27 16.72 19.02
N ALA A 213 -10.36 16.00 19.30
CA ALA A 213 -10.42 14.57 19.08
C ALA A 213 -10.37 14.23 17.58
N GLN A 214 -11.07 15.01 16.74
CA GLN A 214 -10.98 14.89 15.29
C GLN A 214 -9.54 15.13 14.78
N GLN A 215 -8.84 16.15 15.28
CA GLN A 215 -7.43 16.40 14.94
C GLN A 215 -6.51 15.24 15.38
N THR A 216 -6.77 14.65 16.54
CA THR A 216 -6.02 13.48 17.03
C THR A 216 -6.24 12.26 16.13
N LEU A 217 -7.50 12.04 15.70
CA LEU A 217 -7.86 11.01 14.74
C LEU A 217 -7.18 11.23 13.39
N THR A 218 -7.31 12.42 12.81
CA THR A 218 -6.68 12.80 11.54
C THR A 218 -5.17 12.60 11.60
N GLY A 219 -4.51 13.08 12.66
CA GLY A 219 -3.07 12.89 12.82
C GLY A 219 -2.66 11.41 12.89
N SER A 220 -3.47 10.55 13.49
CA SER A 220 -3.18 9.13 13.61
C SER A 220 -3.49 8.35 12.32
N LEU A 221 -4.54 8.71 11.59
CA LEU A 221 -4.81 8.16 10.25
C LEU A 221 -3.73 8.58 9.25
N LEU A 222 -3.29 9.83 9.33
CA LEU A 222 -2.17 10.32 8.51
C LEU A 222 -0.86 9.61 8.88
N SER A 223 -0.68 9.26 10.16
CA SER A 223 0.45 8.45 10.62
C SER A 223 0.45 7.05 9.99
N VAL A 224 -0.72 6.41 9.83
CA VAL A 224 -0.84 5.13 9.09
C VAL A 224 -0.36 5.32 7.65
N ALA A 225 -0.90 6.32 6.95
CA ALA A 225 -0.59 6.56 5.54
C ALA A 225 0.92 6.80 5.30
N TYR A 226 1.56 7.60 6.15
CA TYR A 226 3.01 7.82 6.05
C TYR A 226 3.82 6.59 6.44
N ALA A 227 3.46 5.90 7.52
CA ALA A 227 4.18 4.73 7.97
C ALA A 227 4.16 3.59 6.94
N CYS A 228 3.03 3.31 6.31
CA CYS A 228 2.95 2.29 5.26
C CYS A 228 3.84 2.67 4.06
N ASN A 229 3.80 3.93 3.60
CA ASN A 229 4.72 4.37 2.53
C ASN A 229 6.20 4.27 2.94
N CYS A 230 6.53 4.60 4.19
CA CYS A 230 7.91 4.49 4.68
C CYS A 230 8.38 3.03 4.77
N GLY A 231 7.51 2.14 5.26
CA GLY A 231 7.78 0.71 5.36
C GLY A 231 8.08 0.05 4.02
N GLY A 232 7.37 0.45 2.97
CA GLY A 232 7.58 -0.06 1.61
C GLY A 232 8.99 0.18 1.04
N MET A 233 9.74 1.15 1.58
CA MET A 233 11.15 1.38 1.21
C MET A 233 12.12 0.44 1.95
N GLY A 234 11.69 -0.17 3.06
CA GLY A 234 12.52 -0.96 3.94
C GLY A 234 13.10 -2.23 3.30
N THR A 235 12.34 -2.85 2.41
CA THR A 235 12.69 -4.10 1.74
C THR A 235 12.62 -3.94 0.22
N MET A 236 13.33 -4.80 -0.49
CA MET A 236 13.31 -4.80 -1.95
C MET A 236 11.91 -5.06 -2.49
N VAL A 237 11.14 -5.95 -1.86
CA VAL A 237 9.78 -6.32 -2.30
C VAL A 237 8.66 -5.43 -1.81
N GLY A 238 8.93 -4.50 -0.89
CA GLY A 238 7.89 -3.65 -0.29
C GLY A 238 7.22 -2.72 -1.31
N THR A 239 7.97 -2.18 -2.27
CA THR A 239 7.42 -1.34 -3.35
C THR A 239 8.07 -1.70 -4.70
N PRO A 240 7.30 -1.78 -5.81
CA PRO A 240 7.83 -2.11 -7.13
C PRO A 240 8.98 -1.21 -7.62
N SER A 241 9.02 0.05 -7.19
CA SER A 241 10.10 0.99 -7.51
C SER A 241 11.47 0.50 -7.06
N ASN A 242 11.55 -0.15 -5.89
CA ASN A 242 12.82 -0.65 -5.34
C ASN A 242 13.39 -1.73 -6.25
N LEU A 243 12.52 -2.64 -6.67
CA LEU A 243 12.81 -3.71 -7.60
C LEU A 243 13.25 -3.19 -8.98
N VAL A 244 12.57 -2.18 -9.51
CA VAL A 244 12.98 -1.51 -10.76
C VAL A 244 14.39 -0.91 -10.66
N VAL A 245 14.71 -0.23 -9.55
CA VAL A 245 16.06 0.33 -9.33
C VAL A 245 17.11 -0.79 -9.27
N THR A 246 16.84 -1.88 -8.56
CA THR A 246 17.80 -2.99 -8.46
C THR A 246 18.06 -3.65 -9.82
N ARG A 247 17.04 -3.71 -10.68
CA ARG A 247 17.20 -4.20 -12.06
C ARG A 247 18.10 -3.27 -12.87
N TYR A 248 17.82 -1.96 -12.88
CA TYR A 248 18.64 -1.00 -13.62
C TYR A 248 20.09 -0.99 -13.15
N LEU A 249 20.32 -1.11 -11.84
CA LEU A 249 21.68 -1.20 -11.31
C LEU A 249 22.37 -2.50 -11.72
N ALA A 250 21.64 -3.62 -11.80
CA ALA A 250 22.20 -4.88 -12.30
C ALA A 250 22.60 -4.80 -13.78
N GLU A 251 21.87 -4.05 -14.61
CA GLU A 251 22.24 -3.80 -16.01
C GLU A 251 23.57 -3.01 -16.12
N GLU A 252 23.90 -2.19 -15.12
CA GLU A 252 25.18 -1.47 -14.99
C GLU A 252 26.26 -2.27 -14.22
N GLY A 253 26.02 -3.56 -13.95
CA GLY A 253 26.96 -4.44 -13.24
C GLY A 253 26.96 -4.31 -11.71
N VAL A 254 26.02 -3.54 -11.15
CA VAL A 254 25.87 -3.36 -9.70
C VAL A 254 24.72 -4.24 -9.19
N HIS A 255 25.06 -5.44 -8.71
CA HIS A 255 24.08 -6.38 -8.16
C HIS A 255 23.82 -6.12 -6.67
N ILE A 256 22.65 -5.58 -6.34
CA ILE A 256 22.22 -5.39 -4.96
C ILE A 256 21.36 -6.58 -4.53
N GLY A 257 21.90 -7.44 -3.67
CA GLY A 257 21.17 -8.54 -3.06
C GLY A 257 20.16 -8.07 -1.99
N PHE A 258 19.27 -8.98 -1.58
CA PHE A 258 18.21 -8.70 -0.60
C PHE A 258 18.76 -8.19 0.74
N VAL A 259 19.80 -8.83 1.27
CA VAL A 259 20.42 -8.44 2.55
C VAL A 259 21.12 -7.09 2.43
N SER A 260 21.82 -6.84 1.32
CA SER A 260 22.47 -5.54 1.07
C SER A 260 21.43 -4.41 1.07
N TRP A 261 20.28 -4.62 0.43
CA TRP A 261 19.17 -3.67 0.48
C TRP A 261 18.72 -3.39 1.91
N LEU A 262 18.55 -4.41 2.76
CA LEU A 262 18.10 -4.22 4.14
C LEU A 262 19.02 -3.28 4.94
N THR A 263 20.33 -3.31 4.69
CA THR A 263 21.30 -2.44 5.39
C THR A 263 21.12 -0.96 5.07
N PHE A 264 20.52 -0.63 3.93
CA PHE A 264 20.22 0.74 3.53
C PHE A 264 18.74 1.10 3.72
N GLY A 265 17.85 0.25 3.23
CA GLY A 265 16.40 0.45 3.20
C GLY A 265 15.79 0.53 4.60
N VAL A 266 16.15 -0.37 5.52
CA VAL A 266 15.59 -0.36 6.88
C VAL A 266 16.00 0.89 7.65
N PRO A 267 17.29 1.27 7.71
CA PRO A 267 17.69 2.53 8.36
C PRO A 267 17.03 3.76 7.74
N ALA A 268 16.92 3.83 6.40
CA ALA A 268 16.25 4.93 5.72
C ALA A 268 14.76 4.99 6.09
N ALA A 269 14.06 3.86 6.05
CA ALA A 269 12.64 3.77 6.44
C ALA A 269 12.44 4.22 7.89
N LEU A 270 13.28 3.78 8.83
CA LEU A 270 13.20 4.19 10.23
C LEU A 270 13.45 5.69 10.42
N LEU A 271 14.45 6.24 9.72
CA LEU A 271 14.76 7.67 9.78
C LEU A 271 13.58 8.52 9.28
N VAL A 272 13.04 8.20 8.10
CA VAL A 272 11.91 8.94 7.52
C VAL A 272 10.67 8.79 8.39
N THR A 273 10.42 7.58 8.92
CA THR A 273 9.31 7.33 9.87
C THR A 273 9.45 8.18 11.13
N ALA A 274 10.66 8.31 11.68
CA ALA A 274 10.91 9.15 12.86
C ALA A 274 10.67 10.65 12.56
N VAL A 275 11.10 11.12 11.39
CA VAL A 275 10.81 12.50 10.92
C VAL A 275 9.31 12.71 10.76
N CYS A 276 8.59 11.78 10.13
CA CYS A 276 7.13 11.81 10.00
C CYS A 276 6.44 11.79 11.36
N TYR A 277 6.89 10.96 12.30
CA TYR A 277 6.32 10.91 13.65
C TYR A 277 6.50 12.25 14.35
N GLY A 278 7.69 12.85 14.28
CA GLY A 278 7.98 14.16 14.85
C GLY A 278 7.14 15.28 14.23
N SER A 279 7.07 15.35 12.90
CA SER A 279 6.28 16.38 12.21
C SER A 279 4.79 16.26 12.49
N LEU A 280 4.24 15.04 12.50
CA LEU A 280 2.84 14.78 12.85
C LEU A 280 2.55 15.04 14.33
N PHE A 281 3.51 14.78 15.22
CA PHE A 281 3.37 15.14 16.63
C PHE A 281 3.30 16.66 16.83
N LEU A 282 4.08 17.43 16.06
CA LEU A 282 4.07 18.89 16.11
C LEU A 282 2.79 19.49 15.51
N CYS A 283 2.38 19.03 14.32
CA CYS A 283 1.21 19.56 13.61
C CYS A 283 -0.13 19.06 14.18
N TYR A 284 -0.17 17.80 14.66
CA TYR A 284 -1.38 17.14 15.16
C TYR A 284 -1.16 16.60 16.56
N ARG A 285 -0.99 17.50 17.53
CA ARG A 285 -0.74 17.14 18.93
C ARG A 285 -1.89 16.27 19.49
N PRO A 286 -1.60 15.03 19.90
CA PRO A 286 -2.63 14.14 20.45
C PRO A 286 -3.15 14.66 21.80
N GLN A 287 -4.47 14.63 21.98
CA GLN A 287 -5.09 15.01 23.24
C GLN A 287 -4.94 13.88 24.28
N THR A 288 -4.28 14.14 25.40
CA THR A 288 -4.02 13.15 26.47
C THR A 288 -5.28 12.61 27.16
N ALA A 289 -6.40 13.33 27.05
CA ALA A 289 -7.69 12.96 27.64
C ALA A 289 -8.59 12.15 26.70
N ALA A 290 -8.18 11.88 25.45
CA ALA A 290 -8.88 10.91 24.62
C ALA A 290 -8.66 9.53 25.24
N ASN A 291 -9.71 8.97 25.85
CA ASN A 291 -9.66 7.61 26.37
C ASN A 291 -9.45 6.67 25.19
N VAL A 292 -8.21 6.25 24.98
CA VAL A 292 -7.93 5.12 24.09
C VAL A 292 -8.54 3.91 24.77
N GLU A 293 -9.56 3.35 24.13
CA GLU A 293 -10.02 2.02 24.47
C GLU A 293 -8.96 1.05 23.97
N VAL A 294 -8.13 0.57 24.90
CA VAL A 294 -7.21 -0.54 24.61
C VAL A 294 -8.08 -1.75 24.38
N LEU A 295 -8.33 -2.04 23.11
CA LEU A 295 -9.08 -3.20 22.71
C LEU A 295 -8.25 -4.43 23.05
N HIS A 296 -8.78 -5.29 23.91
CA HIS A 296 -8.31 -6.66 24.00
C HIS A 296 -8.76 -7.38 22.73
N SER A 297 -7.79 -7.96 22.02
CA SER A 297 -8.00 -8.68 20.77
C SER A 297 -9.11 -9.72 20.90
N SER A 298 -10.11 -9.67 20.01
CA SER A 298 -11.10 -10.75 19.84
C SER A 298 -10.51 -11.98 19.12
N HIS A 299 -9.23 -11.94 18.71
CA HIS A 299 -8.60 -13.06 18.03
C HIS A 299 -8.48 -14.27 18.97
N PRO A 300 -8.88 -15.48 18.51
CA PRO A 300 -8.66 -16.68 19.27
C PRO A 300 -7.15 -16.85 19.50
N VAL A 301 -6.78 -17.11 20.76
CA VAL A 301 -5.39 -17.38 21.17
C VAL A 301 -4.78 -18.52 20.34
N ALA A 302 -5.62 -19.45 19.88
CA ALA A 302 -5.20 -20.55 19.03
C ALA A 302 -4.90 -20.08 17.59
N TRP A 303 -3.75 -20.50 17.08
CA TRP A 303 -3.36 -20.33 15.69
C TRP A 303 -4.09 -21.33 14.79
N THR A 304 -4.68 -20.82 13.71
CA THR A 304 -5.32 -21.65 12.69
C THR A 304 -4.27 -22.38 11.84
N ARG A 305 -4.67 -23.46 11.16
CA ARG A 305 -3.79 -24.17 10.23
C ARG A 305 -3.34 -23.27 9.07
N GLY A 306 -4.23 -22.40 8.60
CA GLY A 306 -3.95 -21.43 7.54
C GLY A 306 -2.87 -20.42 7.94
N GLU A 307 -3.00 -19.78 9.10
CA GLU A 307 -2.00 -18.83 9.62
C GLU A 307 -0.61 -19.48 9.77
N LYS A 308 -0.56 -20.72 10.28
CA LYS A 308 0.72 -21.46 10.42
C LYS A 308 1.33 -21.80 9.06
N ALA A 309 0.52 -22.26 8.10
CA ALA A 309 0.98 -22.61 6.77
C ALA A 309 1.53 -21.38 6.04
N VAL A 310 0.81 -20.26 6.07
CA VAL A 310 1.27 -18.99 5.45
C VAL A 310 2.52 -18.48 6.13
N LEU A 311 2.59 -18.48 7.46
CA LEU A 311 3.80 -18.08 8.19
C LEU A 311 4.99 -18.97 7.81
N GLY A 312 4.78 -20.29 7.71
CA GLY A 312 5.79 -21.24 7.26
C GLY A 312 6.30 -20.93 5.84
N SER A 313 5.39 -20.73 4.89
CA SER A 313 5.73 -20.37 3.50
C SER A 313 6.47 -19.04 3.41
N PHE A 314 6.07 -18.04 4.21
CA PHE A 314 6.73 -16.74 4.29
C PHE A 314 8.15 -16.86 4.83
N LEU A 315 8.34 -17.55 5.97
CA LEU A 315 9.65 -17.74 6.57
C LEU A 315 10.59 -18.55 5.66
N LEU A 316 10.04 -19.57 4.96
CA LEU A 316 10.79 -20.31 3.95
C LEU A 316 11.26 -19.39 2.81
N THR A 317 10.36 -18.54 2.30
CA THR A 317 10.68 -17.59 1.23
C THR A 317 11.76 -16.60 1.67
N LEU A 318 11.64 -16.04 2.90
CA LEU A 318 12.67 -15.18 3.47
C LEU A 318 14.02 -15.89 3.58
N GLY A 319 14.04 -17.14 4.04
CA GLY A 319 15.24 -17.95 4.09
C GLY A 319 15.88 -18.07 2.70
N LEU A 320 15.08 -18.39 1.68
CA LEU A 320 15.54 -18.53 0.30
C LEU A 320 16.01 -17.23 -0.34
N TRP A 321 15.52 -16.06 0.08
CA TRP A 321 16.06 -14.76 -0.38
C TRP A 321 17.36 -14.36 0.31
N ILE A 322 17.50 -14.74 1.59
CA ILE A 322 18.66 -14.39 2.40
C ILE A 322 19.87 -15.26 2.04
N ILE A 323 19.68 -16.56 1.81
CA ILE A 323 20.77 -17.52 1.58
C ILE A 323 21.69 -17.11 0.40
N PRO A 324 21.19 -16.82 -0.82
CA PRO A 324 22.04 -16.39 -1.93
C PRO A 324 22.72 -15.04 -1.66
N SER A 325 22.02 -14.14 -0.96
CA SER A 325 22.56 -12.83 -0.60
C SER A 325 23.76 -12.95 0.34
N ILE A 326 23.67 -13.83 1.35
CA ILE A 326 24.78 -14.10 2.28
C ILE A 326 25.95 -14.77 1.55
N TYR A 327 25.65 -15.74 0.67
CA TYR A 327 26.68 -16.43 -0.11
C TYR A 327 27.48 -15.45 -1.00
N SER A 328 26.79 -14.52 -1.66
CA SER A 328 27.41 -13.43 -2.43
C SER A 328 28.24 -12.50 -1.54
N LEU A 329 27.72 -12.11 -0.36
CA LEU A 329 28.44 -11.26 0.59
C LEU A 329 29.71 -11.92 1.16
N ALA A 330 29.70 -13.26 1.27
CA ALA A 330 30.82 -14.06 1.78
C ALA A 330 31.92 -14.31 0.72
N GLY A 331 31.81 -13.72 -0.48
CA GLY A 331 32.79 -13.86 -1.56
C GLY A 331 32.57 -15.08 -2.46
N GLY A 332 31.42 -15.76 -2.36
CA GLY A 332 31.02 -16.74 -3.36
C GLY A 332 30.73 -16.05 -4.70
N PRO A 333 30.96 -16.72 -5.85
CA PRO A 333 30.58 -16.16 -7.15
C PRO A 333 29.07 -15.90 -7.15
N GLY A 334 28.70 -14.61 -7.08
CA GLY A 334 27.32 -14.17 -7.20
C GLY A 334 26.77 -14.73 -8.51
N HIS A 335 25.78 -15.60 -8.42
CA HIS A 335 25.13 -16.09 -9.62
C HIS A 335 24.37 -14.91 -10.23
N GLN A 336 24.71 -14.64 -11.50
CA GLN A 336 24.17 -13.57 -12.35
C GLN A 336 22.65 -13.65 -12.46
#